data_AF-A0A919ZVE9-F1
#
_entry.id   AF-A0A919ZVE9-F1
#
_cell.length_a   1.000
_cell.length_b   1.000
_cell.length_c   1.000
_cell.angle_alpha   90.00
_cell.angle_beta   90.00
_cell.angle_gamma   90.00
#
_symmetry.space_group_name_H-M   'P 1'
#
loop_
_entity.id
_entity.type
_entity.pdbx_description
1 polymer ?
#
loop_
_entity_poly.entity_id
_entity_poly.type
_entity_poly.pdbx_seq_one_letter_code
_entity_poly.pdbx_strand_id
1 'polypeptide(L)'
;MTSLGQKKSSKKKLDQDFINLIDDLFLKLEMSYHYQFYKVFGDDERLKEGKKLWAMSLKRFENHHIKEAILKVVAKNDFLPTLSDFIKCCEEAKLSDFQEPNDDLDESFDRFDLETLEKLRKKHQI
;
A
#
# COMPACT_ATOMS: atom_id res chain seq x y z
N MET A 1 40.60 5.29 -9.75
CA MET A 1 39.25 5.59 -10.29
C MET A 1 38.22 5.18 -9.25
N THR A 2 37.90 6.05 -8.28
CA THR A 2 37.00 5.73 -7.15
C THR A 2 35.54 6.06 -7.53
N SER A 3 34.68 5.05 -7.57
CA SER A 3 33.25 5.17 -7.91
C SER A 3 32.42 5.67 -6.71
N LEU A 4 32.36 7.00 -6.54
CA LEU A 4 31.56 7.64 -5.47
C LEU A 4 30.14 8.06 -5.92
N GLY A 5 29.73 7.74 -7.16
CA GLY A 5 28.49 8.22 -7.78
C GLY A 5 27.24 7.35 -7.58
N GLN A 6 27.38 6.07 -7.24
CA GLN A 6 26.26 5.11 -7.28
C GLN A 6 25.35 5.09 -6.04
N LYS A 7 25.78 5.63 -4.89
CA LYS A 7 24.99 5.61 -3.63
C LYS A 7 23.89 6.67 -3.54
N LYS A 8 24.02 7.80 -4.26
CA LYS A 8 23.02 8.90 -4.19
C LYS A 8 21.79 8.64 -5.07
N SER A 9 21.97 8.01 -6.22
CA SER A 9 20.86 7.66 -7.13
C SER A 9 19.99 6.54 -6.58
N SER A 10 20.60 5.53 -5.96
CA SER A 10 19.91 4.40 -5.32
C SER A 10 19.07 4.85 -4.12
N LYS A 11 19.59 5.75 -3.27
CA LYS A 11 18.81 6.34 -2.16
C LYS A 11 17.60 7.14 -2.65
N LYS A 12 17.78 8.00 -3.67
CA LYS A 12 16.67 8.79 -4.25
C LYS A 12 15.58 7.90 -4.86
N LYS A 13 15.96 6.75 -5.43
CA LYS A 13 15.02 5.75 -5.94
C LYS A 13 14.21 5.11 -4.81
N LEU A 14 14.87 4.66 -3.74
CA LEU A 14 14.20 4.10 -2.56
C LEU A 14 13.22 5.09 -1.92
N ASP A 15 13.59 6.36 -1.84
CA ASP A 15 12.71 7.42 -1.32
C ASP A 15 11.45 7.57 -2.21
N GLN A 16 11.58 7.43 -3.54
CA GLN A 16 10.42 7.48 -4.44
C GLN A 16 9.56 6.22 -4.41
N ASP A 17 10.16 5.04 -4.29
CA ASP A 17 9.43 3.79 -4.15
C ASP A 17 8.57 3.81 -2.89
N PHE A 18 9.07 4.40 -1.80
CA PHE A 18 8.31 4.60 -0.57
C PHE A 18 7.16 5.60 -0.73
N ILE A 19 7.38 6.74 -1.40
CA ILE A 19 6.32 7.72 -1.66
C ILE A 19 5.19 7.10 -2.48
N ASN A 20 5.54 6.40 -3.56
CA ASN A 20 4.57 5.69 -4.40
C ASN A 20 3.78 4.63 -3.61
N LEU A 21 4.44 3.95 -2.65
CA LEU A 21 3.78 2.98 -1.78
C LEU A 21 2.77 3.63 -0.83
N ILE A 22 3.05 4.83 -0.30
CA ILE A 22 2.09 5.58 0.52
C ILE A 22 0.92 6.06 -0.34
N ASP A 23 1.15 6.46 -1.57
CA ASP A 23 0.07 6.82 -2.48
C ASP A 23 -0.82 5.62 -2.81
N ASP A 24 -0.22 4.46 -3.10
CA ASP A 24 -0.93 3.20 -3.37
C ASP A 24 -1.73 2.71 -2.15
N LEU A 25 -1.16 2.84 -0.95
CA LEU A 25 -1.87 2.60 0.32
C LEU A 25 -3.16 3.42 0.39
N PHE A 26 -3.08 4.74 0.20
CA PHE A 26 -4.25 5.61 0.31
C PHE A 26 -5.27 5.36 -0.80
N LEU A 27 -4.82 5.04 -2.02
CA LEU A 27 -5.69 4.63 -3.11
C LEU A 27 -6.46 3.35 -2.76
N LYS A 28 -5.79 2.34 -2.20
CA LYS A 28 -6.43 1.09 -1.77
C LYS A 28 -7.43 1.31 -0.64
N LEU A 29 -7.11 2.21 0.30
CA LEU A 29 -8.05 2.59 1.37
C LEU A 29 -9.27 3.36 0.81
N GLU A 30 -9.06 4.25 -0.15
CA GLU A 30 -10.14 4.98 -0.82
C GLU A 30 -11.11 4.03 -1.53
N MET A 31 -10.57 3.05 -2.27
CA MET A 31 -11.38 2.07 -3.00
C MET A 31 -12.11 1.09 -2.06
N SER A 32 -11.47 0.69 -0.96
CA SER A 32 -12.02 -0.31 -0.03
C SER A 32 -13.04 0.30 0.95
N TYR A 33 -12.87 1.57 1.31
CA TYR A 33 -13.64 2.22 2.38
C TYR A 33 -14.23 3.57 1.96
N HIS A 34 -14.68 3.69 0.70
CA HIS A 34 -15.08 4.94 0.04
C HIS A 34 -15.83 5.94 0.94
N TYR A 35 -16.95 5.54 1.54
CA TYR A 35 -17.75 6.45 2.38
C TYR A 35 -17.00 6.97 3.62
N GLN A 36 -16.26 6.12 4.32
CA GLN A 36 -15.49 6.51 5.51
C GLN A 36 -14.27 7.33 5.11
N PHE A 37 -13.62 6.95 4.01
CA PHE A 37 -12.45 7.62 3.49
C PHE A 37 -12.78 9.08 3.18
N TYR A 38 -13.83 9.36 2.40
CA TYR A 38 -14.21 10.74 2.06
C TYR A 38 -14.68 11.56 3.27
N LYS A 39 -15.20 10.93 4.33
CA LYS A 39 -15.48 11.64 5.59
C LYS A 39 -14.22 12.12 6.30
N VAL A 40 -13.12 11.38 6.21
CA VAL A 40 -11.88 11.68 6.92
C VAL A 40 -10.93 12.50 6.05
N PHE A 41 -10.74 12.10 4.79
CA PHE A 41 -9.75 12.57 3.85
C PHE A 41 -10.34 13.20 2.58
N GLY A 42 -11.63 13.55 2.55
CA GLY A 42 -12.28 14.13 1.37
C GLY A 42 -11.87 15.57 1.01
N ASP A 43 -10.95 16.15 1.79
CA ASP A 43 -10.34 17.46 1.51
C ASP A 43 -8.86 17.27 1.17
N ASP A 44 -8.36 17.98 0.16
CA ASP A 44 -7.00 17.80 -0.36
C ASP A 44 -5.92 18.11 0.69
N GLU A 45 -6.13 19.10 1.56
CA GLU A 45 -5.19 19.41 2.65
C GLU A 45 -5.19 18.29 3.69
N ARG A 46 -6.38 17.78 4.06
CA ARG A 46 -6.51 16.63 4.97
C ARG A 46 -5.87 15.37 4.42
N LEU A 47 -6.07 15.08 3.13
CA LEU A 47 -5.46 13.94 2.46
C LEU A 47 -3.93 14.05 2.49
N LYS A 48 -3.40 15.24 2.17
CA LYS A 48 -1.96 15.51 2.19
C LYS A 48 -1.34 15.36 3.59
N GLU A 49 -1.95 15.95 4.62
CA GLU A 49 -1.46 15.81 6.00
C GLU A 49 -1.62 14.37 6.51
N GLY A 50 -2.69 13.68 6.11
CA GLY A 50 -2.89 12.25 6.37
C GLY A 50 -1.77 11.39 5.80
N LYS A 51 -1.48 11.54 4.50
CA LYS A 51 -0.36 10.85 3.82
C LYS A 51 0.97 11.12 4.51
N LYS A 52 1.25 12.38 4.87
CA LYS A 52 2.48 12.76 5.57
C LYS A 52 2.59 12.11 6.95
N LEU A 53 1.52 12.12 7.74
CA LEU A 53 1.47 11.49 9.06
C LEU A 53 1.73 9.98 8.98
N TRP A 54 1.06 9.30 8.04
CA TRP A 54 1.23 7.87 7.83
C TRP A 54 2.64 7.56 7.30
N ALA A 55 3.15 8.31 6.33
CA ALA A 55 4.51 8.16 5.81
C ALA A 55 5.57 8.29 6.92
N MET A 56 5.47 9.32 7.78
CA MET A 56 6.39 9.50 8.91
C MET A 56 6.35 8.32 9.88
N SER A 57 5.16 7.77 10.12
CA SER A 57 4.97 6.63 11.03
C SER A 57 5.48 5.33 10.40
N LEU A 58 5.27 5.13 9.11
CA LEU A 58 5.57 3.88 8.42
C LEU A 58 7.01 3.75 7.93
N LYS A 59 7.79 4.85 7.90
CA LYS A 59 9.20 4.86 7.45
C LYS A 59 10.13 3.88 8.21
N ARG A 60 9.69 3.36 9.36
CA ARG A 60 10.42 2.37 10.17
C ARG A 60 10.26 0.92 9.69
N PHE A 61 9.35 0.68 8.75
CA PHE A 61 9.09 -0.65 8.17
C PHE A 61 9.69 -0.74 6.78
N GLU A 62 10.02 -1.96 6.36
CA GLU A 62 10.40 -2.21 4.97
C GLU A 62 9.17 -2.16 4.06
N ASN A 63 9.39 -1.83 2.79
CA ASN A 63 8.29 -1.64 1.83
C ASN A 63 7.40 -2.89 1.67
N HIS A 64 7.97 -4.10 1.78
CA HIS A 64 7.20 -5.34 1.65
C HIS A 64 6.29 -5.60 2.85
N HIS A 65 6.71 -5.26 4.08
CA HIS A 65 5.85 -5.35 5.27
C HIS A 65 4.61 -4.47 5.14
N ILE A 66 4.79 -3.25 4.60
CA ILE A 66 3.67 -2.33 4.37
C ILE A 66 2.74 -2.91 3.30
N LYS A 67 3.26 -3.42 2.19
CA LYS A 67 2.44 -4.05 1.13
C LYS A 67 1.59 -5.20 1.66
N GLU A 68 2.19 -6.10 2.44
CA GLU A 68 1.49 -7.22 3.05
C GLU A 68 0.42 -6.74 4.04
N ALA A 69 0.74 -5.74 4.87
CA ALA A 69 -0.22 -5.14 5.79
C ALA A 69 -1.43 -4.53 5.06
N ILE A 70 -1.24 -3.90 3.89
CA ILE A 70 -2.35 -3.40 3.08
C ILE A 70 -3.31 -4.52 2.70
N LEU A 71 -2.77 -5.62 2.16
CA LEU A 71 -3.58 -6.77 1.73
C LEU A 71 -4.35 -7.37 2.91
N LYS A 72 -3.67 -7.58 4.05
CA LYS A 72 -4.28 -8.11 5.27
C LYS A 72 -5.40 -7.21 5.79
N VAL A 73 -5.17 -5.91 5.86
CA VAL A 73 -6.13 -4.96 6.39
C VAL A 73 -7.37 -4.87 5.51
N VAL A 74 -7.21 -4.75 4.20
CA VAL A 74 -8.34 -4.70 3.26
C VAL A 74 -9.15 -6.00 3.28
N ALA A 75 -8.50 -7.16 3.47
CA ALA A 75 -9.18 -8.45 3.54
C ALA A 75 -9.92 -8.70 4.88
N LYS A 76 -9.42 -8.13 5.99
CA LYS A 76 -9.87 -8.47 7.35
C LYS A 76 -10.77 -7.40 7.98
N ASN A 77 -10.56 -6.13 7.66
CA ASN A 77 -11.21 -5.03 8.36
C ASN A 77 -12.47 -4.58 7.62
N ASP A 78 -13.61 -4.62 8.31
CA ASP A 78 -14.91 -4.12 7.79
C ASP A 78 -14.96 -2.59 7.66
N PHE A 79 -14.07 -1.89 8.35
CA PHE A 79 -14.04 -0.44 8.44
C PHE A 79 -12.66 0.11 8.11
N LEU A 80 -12.63 1.39 7.70
CA LEU A 80 -11.38 2.13 7.48
C LEU A 80 -10.46 1.99 8.71
N PRO A 81 -9.26 1.41 8.57
CA PRO A 81 -8.33 1.21 9.67
C PRO A 81 -7.88 2.54 10.25
N THR A 82 -7.61 2.57 11.57
CA THR A 82 -6.81 3.65 12.14
C THR A 82 -5.33 3.43 11.81
N LEU A 83 -4.52 4.49 11.93
CA LEU A 83 -3.06 4.38 11.80
C LEU A 83 -2.48 3.36 12.80
N SER A 84 -3.03 3.30 14.01
CA SER A 84 -2.60 2.35 15.04
C SER A 84 -2.91 0.90 14.67
N ASP A 85 -4.07 0.64 14.05
CA ASP A 85 -4.43 -0.71 13.59
C ASP A 85 -3.51 -1.13 12.44
N PHE A 86 -3.27 -0.21 11.50
CA PHE A 86 -2.38 -0.49 10.37
C PHE A 86 -0.94 -0.75 10.82
N ILE A 87 -0.44 0.01 11.80
CA ILE A 87 0.87 -0.22 12.43
C ILE A 87 0.99 -1.63 13.01
N LYS A 88 -0.04 -2.11 13.72
CA LYS A 88 -0.04 -3.46 14.28
C LYS A 88 0.04 -4.51 13.16
N CYS A 89 -0.70 -4.31 12.07
CA CYS A 89 -0.60 -5.21 10.91
C CYS A 89 0.79 -5.21 10.26
N CYS A 90 1.48 -4.06 10.21
CA CYS A 90 2.88 -4.01 9.76
C CYS A 90 3.83 -4.74 10.72
N GLU A 91 3.60 -4.65 12.03
CA GLU A 91 4.40 -5.36 13.04
C GLU A 91 4.17 -6.88 12.97
N GLU A 92 2.93 -7.31 12.73
CA GLU A 92 2.59 -8.70 12.46
C GLU A 92 3.25 -9.21 11.18
N ALA A 93 3.20 -8.44 10.08
CA ALA A 93 3.87 -8.77 8.82
C ALA A 93 5.40 -8.92 9.00
N LYS A 94 5.99 -8.01 9.77
CA LYS A 94 7.41 -8.08 10.14
C LYS A 94 7.75 -9.33 10.96
N LEU A 95 6.82 -9.81 11.79
CA LEU A 95 7.03 -11.02 12.58
C LEU A 95 6.83 -12.29 11.75
N SER A 96 5.89 -12.30 10.79
CA SER A 96 5.67 -13.44 9.88
C SER A 96 6.82 -13.68 8.93
N ASP A 97 7.62 -12.67 8.58
CA ASP A 97 8.91 -12.86 7.88
C ASP A 97 9.86 -13.83 8.61
N PHE A 98 9.70 -14.03 9.92
CA PHE A 98 10.51 -14.97 10.71
C PHE A 98 9.89 -16.37 10.82
N GLN A 99 8.69 -16.57 10.31
CA GLN A 99 8.01 -17.85 10.25
C GLN A 99 7.70 -18.13 8.79
N GLU A 100 8.62 -18.73 8.02
CA GLU A 100 8.24 -19.31 6.73
C GLU A 100 7.26 -20.47 6.98
N PRO A 101 6.03 -20.47 6.42
CA PRO A 101 5.34 -21.70 6.10
C PRO A 101 5.45 -21.94 4.58
N ASN A 102 5.65 -23.21 4.27
CA ASN A 102 5.81 -23.80 2.94
C ASN A 102 4.97 -23.16 1.81
N ASP A 103 5.61 -23.10 0.63
CA ASP A 103 5.03 -22.98 -0.70
C ASP A 103 3.64 -23.65 -0.79
N ASP A 104 2.61 -22.87 -1.12
CA ASP A 104 1.38 -23.30 -1.84
C ASP A 104 0.44 -22.08 -2.04
N LEU A 105 0.96 -20.94 -2.49
CA LEU A 105 0.09 -19.83 -2.94
C LEU A 105 -0.10 -19.92 -4.45
N ASP A 106 -1.30 -20.33 -4.84
CA ASP A 106 -1.82 -20.37 -6.21
C ASP A 106 -1.66 -18.99 -6.89
N GLU A 107 -0.70 -18.90 -7.83
CA GLU A 107 -0.44 -17.73 -8.69
C GLU A 107 -1.64 -17.34 -9.59
N SER A 108 -2.76 -18.07 -9.55
CA SER A 108 -3.96 -17.76 -10.32
C SER A 108 -4.65 -16.44 -9.93
N PHE A 109 -4.34 -15.85 -8.77
CA PHE A 109 -5.10 -14.69 -8.26
C PHE A 109 -4.74 -13.35 -8.94
N ASP A 110 -3.57 -13.23 -9.58
CA ASP A 110 -3.16 -11.98 -10.26
C ASP A 110 -3.72 -11.81 -11.68
N ARG A 111 -4.62 -12.71 -12.12
CA ARG A 111 -5.21 -12.66 -13.46
C ARG A 111 -6.58 -11.98 -13.52
N PHE A 112 -6.78 -10.89 -12.79
CA PHE A 112 -7.71 -9.87 -13.28
C PHE A 112 -7.02 -9.09 -14.39
N ASP A 113 -7.00 -9.70 -15.58
CA ASP A 113 -6.34 -9.17 -16.78
C ASP A 113 -6.84 -7.75 -17.08
N LEU A 114 -5.90 -6.83 -17.33
CA LEU A 114 -6.15 -5.46 -17.76
C LEU A 114 -7.13 -5.42 -18.95
N GLU A 115 -7.09 -6.45 -19.79
CA GLU A 115 -8.01 -6.65 -20.90
C GLU A 115 -9.47 -6.84 -20.44
N THR A 116 -9.70 -7.48 -19.30
CA THR A 116 -11.03 -7.65 -18.69
C THR A 116 -11.55 -6.32 -18.17
N LEU A 117 -10.69 -5.50 -17.55
CA LEU A 117 -11.04 -4.15 -17.10
C LEU A 117 -11.35 -3.21 -18.27
N GLU A 118 -10.60 -3.30 -19.37
CA GLU A 118 -10.90 -2.55 -20.59
C GLU A 118 -12.21 -2.97 -21.24
N LYS A 119 -12.51 -4.28 -21.25
CA LYS A 119 -13.79 -4.82 -21.74
C LYS A 119 -14.98 -4.32 -20.90
N LEU A 120 -14.84 -4.30 -19.57
CA LEU A 120 -15.88 -3.78 -18.68
C LEU A 120 -16.05 -2.25 -18.84
N ARG A 121 -14.96 -1.50 -18.98
CA ARG A 121 -14.98 -0.05 -19.22
C ARG A 121 -15.67 0.34 -20.52
N LYS A 122 -15.53 -0.48 -21.58
CA LYS A 122 -16.25 -0.30 -22.86
C LYS A 122 -17.72 -0.68 -22.78
N LYS A 123 -18.09 -1.65 -21.94
CA LYS A 123 -19.47 -2.13 -21.79
C LYS A 123 -20.40 -1.15 -21.05
N HIS A 124 -19.85 -0.26 -20.23
CA HIS A 124 -20.61 0.71 -19.43
C HIS A 124 -20.59 2.16 -19.96
N GLN A 125 -20.11 2.40 -21.19
CA GLN A 125 -20.35 3.67 -21.88
C GLN A 125 -21.69 3.59 -22.63
N ILE A 126 -22.65 4.41 -22.20
CA ILE A 126 -23.78 4.90 -23.01
C ILE A 126 -23.25 6.11 -23.79
#